data_AF-A0A4R6KZN0-F1
#
_entry.id   AF-A0A4R6KZN0-F1
#
_cell.length_a   1.000
_cell.length_b   1.000
_cell.length_c   1.000
_cell.angle_alpha   90.00
_cell.angle_beta   90.00
_cell.angle_gamma   90.00
#
_symmetry.space_group_name_H-M   'P 1'
#
loop_
_entity.id
_entity.type
_entity.pdbx_description
1 polymer ?
#
loop_
_entity_poly.entity_id
_entity_poly.type
_entity_poly.pdbx_seq_one_letter_code
_entity_poly.pdbx_strand_id
1 'polypeptide(L)' 'MHAAPVTSSTVVVAVDVGKRSVALSVTDAGRHRVLGPVEFEMTRSALASVVGQVRGVLPDAGRVGTVKVERPQRSEDERR' A
#
# COMPACT_ATOMS: atom_id res chain seq x y z
N MET A 1 -35.54 -12.30 -7.75
CA MET A 1 -34.32 -11.56 -8.14
C MET A 1 -33.25 -11.88 -7.10
N HIS A 2 -32.09 -12.40 -7.51
CA HIS A 2 -31.00 -12.71 -6.60
C HIS A 2 -29.91 -11.63 -6.80
N ALA A 3 -29.89 -10.63 -5.93
CA ALA A 3 -28.80 -9.67 -5.91
C ALA A 3 -27.61 -10.32 -5.19
N ALA A 4 -26.55 -10.62 -5.94
CA ALA A 4 -25.30 -11.04 -5.33
C ALA A 4 -24.82 -9.93 -4.37
N PRO A 5 -24.33 -10.26 -3.16
CA PRO A 5 -23.85 -9.26 -2.22
C PRO A 5 -22.77 -8.39 -2.89
N VAL A 6 -23.02 -7.07 -2.97
CA VAL A 6 -21.98 -6.12 -3.38
C VAL A 6 -21.08 -5.93 -2.18
N THR A 7 -20.05 -6.77 -2.04
CA THR A 7 -19.05 -6.60 -0.99
C THR A 7 -18.15 -5.43 -1.37
N SER A 8 -18.31 -4.30 -0.69
CA SER A 8 -17.34 -3.20 -0.75
C SER A 8 -16.04 -3.66 -0.10
N SER A 9 -15.12 -4.21 -0.90
CA SER A 9 -13.80 -4.60 -0.42
C SER A 9 -12.89 -3.38 -0.42
N THR A 10 -12.76 -2.73 0.73
CA THR A 10 -11.83 -1.61 0.90
C THR A 10 -10.47 -2.16 1.30
N VAL A 11 -9.49 -2.08 0.41
CA VAL A 11 -8.08 -2.23 0.76
C VAL A 11 -7.48 -0.86 0.94
N VAL A 12 -6.75 -0.67 2.04
CA VAL A 12 -5.98 0.54 2.34
C VAL A 12 -4.50 0.25 2.13
N VAL A 13 -3.86 1.04 1.29
CA VAL A 13 -2.39 1.01 1.14
C VAL A 13 -1.85 2.27 1.79
N ALA A 14 -1.00 2.10 2.80
CA ALA A 14 -0.20 3.17 3.39
C ALA A 14 1.17 3.18 2.73
N VAL A 15 1.61 4.36 2.26
CA VAL A 15 2.91 4.55 1.59
C VAL A 15 3.62 5.74 2.23
N ASP A 16 4.85 5.52 2.66
CA ASP A 16 5.79 6.54 3.12
C ASP A 16 6.99 6.58 2.16
N VAL A 17 7.39 7.79 1.74
CA VAL A 17 8.33 8.01 0.63
C VAL A 17 9.47 8.89 1.14
N GLY A 18 10.62 8.27 1.37
CA GLY A 18 11.88 8.94 1.69
C GLY A 18 12.64 9.41 0.45
N LYS A 19 13.86 9.93 0.64
CA LYS A 19 14.71 10.39 -0.50
C LYS A 19 15.17 9.24 -1.41
N ARG A 20 15.38 8.06 -0.82
CA ARG A 20 15.98 6.89 -1.50
C ARG A 20 15.18 5.61 -1.32
N SER A 21 14.42 5.51 -0.23
CA SER A 21 13.59 4.36 0.09
C SER A 21 12.11 4.72 0.16
N VAL A 22 11.27 3.70 0.02
CA VAL A 22 9.82 3.74 0.25
C VAL A 22 9.50 2.66 1.27
N ALA A 23 8.64 2.97 2.22
CA ALA A 23 7.99 1.99 3.07
C ALA A 23 6.50 1.88 2.71
N LEU A 24 5.95 0.68 2.70
CA LEU A 24 4.50 0.48 2.52
C LEU A 24 3.92 -0.60 3.39
N SER A 25 2.62 -0.50 3.64
CA SER A 25 1.80 -1.58 4.19
C SER A 25 0.42 -1.61 3.54
N VAL A 26 -0.21 -2.79 3.55
CA VAL A 26 -1.53 -3.04 3.00
C VAL A 26 -2.41 -3.62 4.10
N THR A 27 -3.60 -3.05 4.22
CA THR A 27 -4.60 -3.42 5.22
C THR A 27 -5.93 -3.73 4.54
N ASP A 28 -6.58 -4.82 4.92
CA ASP A 28 -7.87 -5.23 4.39
C ASP A 28 -9.06 -4.50 5.05
N ALA A 29 -10.27 -4.84 4.62
CA ALA A 29 -11.51 -4.26 5.16
C ALA A 29 -11.76 -4.63 6.63
N GLY A 30 -11.20 -5.74 7.10
CA GLY A 30 -11.21 -6.16 8.51
C GLY A 30 -10.19 -5.41 9.37
N ARG A 31 -9.45 -4.46 8.78
CA ARG A 31 -8.33 -3.75 9.40
C ARG A 31 -7.16 -4.69 9.74
N HIS A 32 -7.08 -5.86 9.10
CA HIS A 32 -5.95 -6.75 9.23
C HIS A 32 -4.86 -6.33 8.25
N ARG A 33 -3.62 -6.28 8.72
CA ARG A 33 -2.48 -6.03 7.86
C ARG A 33 -2.18 -7.29 7.05
N VAL A 34 -2.40 -7.23 5.74
CA VAL A 34 -2.16 -8.34 4.81
C VAL A 34 -0.79 -8.26 4.13
N LEU A 35 -0.13 -7.09 4.19
CA LEU A 35 1.26 -6.90 3.77
C LEU A 35 1.94 -5.79 4.57
N GLY A 36 3.20 -5.98 4.95
CA GLY A 36 4.09 -4.92 5.43
C GLY A 36 4.32 -4.81 6.95
N PRO A 37 5.22 -3.92 7.39
CA PRO A 37 5.89 -2.89 6.58
C PRO A 37 6.92 -3.53 5.64
N VAL A 38 6.89 -3.16 4.36
CA VAL A 38 7.93 -3.49 3.39
C VAL A 38 8.66 -2.21 3.04
N GLU A 39 9.96 -2.16 3.33
CA GLU A 39 10.85 -1.08 2.92
C GLU A 39 11.70 -1.53 1.73
N PHE A 40 11.88 -0.64 0.75
CA PHE A 40 12.71 -0.89 -0.41
C PHE A 40 13.32 0.39 -0.98
N GLU A 41 14.54 0.28 -1.51
CA GLU A 41 15.16 1.34 -2.32
C GLU A 41 14.34 1.57 -3.59
N MET A 42 14.22 2.83 -4.05
CA MET A 42 13.47 3.22 -5.25
C MET A 42 14.17 2.82 -6.56
N THR A 43 14.49 1.54 -6.69
CA THR A 43 15.00 0.94 -7.92
C THR A 43 13.85 0.27 -8.69
N ARG A 44 13.98 0.19 -10.01
CA ARG A 44 12.97 -0.44 -10.87
C ARG A 44 12.71 -1.90 -10.49
N SER A 45 13.76 -2.65 -10.15
CA SER A 45 13.67 -4.06 -9.75
C SER A 45 12.97 -4.23 -8.41
N ALA A 46 13.31 -3.40 -7.42
CA ALA A 46 12.66 -3.44 -6.11
C ALA A 46 11.18 -3.08 -6.20
N LEU A 47 10.83 -2.05 -6.98
CA LEU A 47 9.44 -1.70 -7.27
C LEU A 47 8.66 -2.86 -7.92
N ALA A 48 9.26 -3.52 -8.92
CA ALA A 48 8.61 -4.66 -9.59
C ALA A 48 8.35 -5.82 -8.62
N SER A 49 9.30 -6.12 -7.73
CA SER A 49 9.14 -7.14 -6.68
C SER A 49 7.98 -6.81 -5.74
N VAL A 50 7.94 -5.57 -5.25
CA VAL A 50 6.89 -5.08 -4.36
C VAL A 50 5.51 -5.09 -5.03
N VAL A 51 5.42 -4.69 -6.30
CA VAL A 51 4.17 -4.77 -7.06
C VAL A 51 3.69 -6.23 -7.18
N GLY A 52 4.61 -7.18 -7.35
CA GLY A 52 4.29 -8.61 -7.32
C GLY A 52 3.70 -9.05 -5.97
N GLN A 53 4.30 -8.63 -4.86
CA GLN A 53 3.82 -8.93 -3.51
C GLN A 53 2.43 -8.33 -3.24
N VAL A 54 2.22 -7.06 -3.60
CA VAL A 54 0.92 -6.40 -3.46
C VAL A 54 -0.15 -7.12 -4.28
N ARG A 55 0.16 -7.51 -5.53
CA ARG A 55 -0.77 -8.28 -6.37
C ARG A 55 -1.12 -9.64 -5.77
N GLY A 56 -0.19 -10.30 -5.09
CA GLY A 56 -0.43 -11.58 -4.44
C GLY A 56 -1.36 -11.52 -3.22
N VAL A 57 -1.50 -10.34 -2.60
CA VAL A 57 -2.39 -10.15 -1.42
C VAL A 57 -3.70 -9.44 -1.75
N LEU A 58 -3.84 -8.89 -2.96
CA LEU A 58 -5.08 -8.30 -3.42
C LEU A 58 -6.00 -9.40 -3.96
N PRO A 59 -7.30 -9.42 -3.59
CA PRO A 59 -8.24 -10.38 -4.17
C PRO A 59 -8.40 -10.17 -5.68
N ASP A 60 -8.58 -11.28 -6.42
CA ASP A 60 -8.61 -11.35 -7.90
C ASP A 60 -9.67 -10.45 -8.57
N ALA A 61 -10.66 -9.97 -7.81
CA ALA A 61 -11.68 -9.03 -8.27
C ALA A 61 -11.32 -7.60 -7.85
N GLY A 62 -10.49 -6.96 -8.68
CA GLY A 62 -9.94 -5.63 -8.47
C GLY A 62 -10.97 -4.59 -8.01
N ARG A 63 -10.67 -3.99 -6.86
CA ARG A 63 -11.01 -2.61 -6.50
C ARG A 63 -10.07 -2.22 -5.35
N VAL A 64 -9.00 -1.50 -5.68
CA VAL A 64 -8.26 -0.76 -4.65
C VAL A 64 -9.14 0.42 -4.28
N GLY A 65 -9.81 0.34 -3.12
CA GLY A 65 -10.78 1.34 -2.70
C GLY A 65 -10.12 2.68 -2.36
N THR A 66 -9.09 2.68 -1.52
CA THR A 66 -8.43 3.92 -1.09
C THR A 66 -6.95 3.70 -0.92
N VAL A 67 -6.14 4.42 -1.70
CA VAL A 67 -4.70 4.52 -1.47
C VAL A 67 -4.48 5.74 -0.60
N LYS A 68 -3.98 5.54 0.63
CA LYS A 68 -3.57 6.63 1.51
C LYS A 68 -2.05 6.78 1.40
N VAL A 69 -1.61 7.72 0.57
CA VAL A 69 -0.20 8.13 0.58
C VAL A 69 -0.02 9.06 1.76
N GLU A 70 0.78 8.66 2.75
CA GLU A 70 1.15 9.56 3.83
C GLU A 70 2.25 10.48 3.32
N ARG A 71 2.08 11.79 3.51
CA ARG A 71 3.13 12.74 3.15
C ARG A 71 4.29 12.56 4.13
N PRO A 72 5.54 12.55 3.64
CA PRO A 72 6.69 12.46 4.52
C PRO A 72 6.60 13.60 5.54
N GLN A 73 6.72 13.26 6.83
CA GLN A 73 6.95 14.27 7.85
C GLN A 73 8.32 14.88 7.56
N ARG A 74 8.35 16.09 7.02
CA ARG A 74 9.60 16.83 6.76
C ARG A 74 10.32 16.91 8.11
N SER A 75 11.42 16.19 8.27
CA SER A 75 12.28 16.34 9.45
C SER A 75 12.75 17.79 9.47
N GLU A 76 12.50 18.51 10.57
CA GLU A 76 12.88 19.91 10.74
C GLU A 76 14.41 20.14 10.69
N ASP A 77 15.21 19.07 10.68
CA ASP A 77 16.68 19.11 10.67
C ASP A 77 17.33 19.54 9.34
N GLU A 78 16.58 19.73 8.25
CA GLU A 78 17.14 20.21 6.96
C GLU A 78 16.95 21.73 6.76
N ARG A 79 16.68 22.47 7.84
CA ARG A 79 16.71 23.94 7.89
C ARG A 79 17.79 24.45 8.84
N ARG A 80 19.02 23.96 8.70
CA ARG A 80 20.21 24.62 9.27
C ARG A 80 21.17 24.97 8.16
#